data_AF-A0A381WCB0-F1
#
_entry.id   AF-A0A381WCB0-F1
#
_cell.length_a   1.000
_cell.length_b   1.000
_cell.length_c   1.000
_cell.angle_alpha   90.00
_cell.angle_beta   90.00
_cell.angle_gamma   90.00
#
_symmetry.space_group_name_H-M   'P 1'
#
loop_
_entity.id
_entity.type
_entity.pdbx_description
1 polymer ?
#
loop_
_entity_poly.entity_id
_entity_poly.type
_entity_poly.pdbx_seq_one_letter_code
_entity_poly.pdbx_strand_id
1 'polypeptide(L)'
;MIIDEIKAVLEKNGYEINPEIISRIKTMLVSIRDDNQLYKLDYIIDWFNKKREQSDMTVEEIDVNDLDKWNVDKKTGNISHDSKGFFEIIGIKVTNTFDREVGKKGWAQPIIAKNPGGILGLLTKKINGVQHCLVQAKAEPGNIGKLQLSPTLQATTSNLLKAHGGIRPLFSEYFDEPKNAKIIYAKWQS
;
A
#
# COMPACT_ATOMS: atom_id res chain seq x y z
N MET A 1 4.45 26.81 -20.47
CA MET A 1 5.83 27.30 -20.26
C MET A 1 6.73 26.17 -19.77
N ILE A 2 6.81 25.86 -18.47
CA ILE A 2 7.75 24.82 -18.00
C ILE A 2 7.46 23.38 -18.49
N ILE A 3 6.18 23.01 -18.66
CA ILE A 3 5.80 21.69 -19.19
C ILE A 3 6.22 21.57 -20.67
N ASP A 4 6.09 22.66 -21.43
CA ASP A 4 6.45 22.69 -22.85
C ASP A 4 7.97 22.64 -23.03
N GLU A 5 8.73 23.28 -22.13
CA GLU A 5 10.19 23.16 -22.07
C GLU A 5 10.64 21.74 -21.75
N ILE A 6 10.06 21.10 -20.72
CA ILE A 6 10.36 19.69 -20.38
C ILE A 6 10.00 18.76 -21.55
N LYS A 7 8.84 19.01 -22.19
CA LYS A 7 8.40 18.28 -23.37
C LYS A 7 9.45 18.36 -24.49
N ALA A 8 9.91 19.56 -24.82
CA ALA A 8 10.91 19.78 -25.86
C ALA A 8 12.24 19.05 -25.56
N VAL A 9 12.66 19.03 -24.29
CA VAL A 9 13.86 18.29 -23.87
C VAL A 9 13.69 16.78 -24.05
N LEU A 10 12.55 16.23 -23.66
CA LEU A 10 12.27 14.80 -23.83
C LEU A 10 12.21 14.40 -25.31
N GLU A 11 11.54 15.18 -26.15
CA GLU A 11 11.48 14.96 -27.61
C GLU A 11 12.88 15.00 -28.23
N LYS A 12 13.71 15.97 -27.84
CA LYS A 12 15.11 16.09 -28.31
C LYS A 12 15.96 14.87 -27.97
N ASN A 13 15.66 14.18 -26.87
CA ASN A 13 16.37 12.97 -26.44
C ASN A 13 15.71 11.67 -26.93
N GLY A 14 14.77 11.75 -27.87
CA GLY A 14 14.15 10.59 -28.51
C GLY A 14 13.02 9.92 -27.71
N TYR A 15 12.48 10.59 -26.67
CA TYR A 15 11.31 10.09 -25.96
C TYR A 15 10.03 10.46 -26.70
N GLU A 16 9.14 9.47 -26.91
CA GLU A 16 7.81 9.71 -27.46
C GLU A 16 6.91 10.37 -26.40
N ILE A 17 6.26 11.49 -26.75
CA ILE A 17 5.37 12.21 -25.82
C ILE A 17 3.92 11.84 -26.06
N ASN A 18 3.30 11.28 -25.03
CA ASN A 18 1.88 10.97 -25.01
C ASN A 18 1.18 11.67 -23.81
N PRO A 19 -0.16 11.66 -23.76
CA PRO A 19 -0.91 12.28 -22.67
C PRO A 19 -0.55 11.75 -21.27
N GLU A 20 -0.13 10.49 -21.15
CA GLU A 20 0.29 9.90 -19.89
C GLU A 20 1.60 10.52 -19.38
N ILE A 21 2.61 10.66 -20.25
CA ILE A 21 3.88 11.32 -19.92
C ILE A 21 3.64 12.77 -19.51
N ILE A 22 2.78 13.50 -20.23
CA ILE A 22 2.41 14.87 -19.86
C ILE A 22 1.76 14.90 -18.47
N SER A 23 0.91 13.93 -18.15
CA SER A 23 0.32 13.81 -16.81
C SER A 23 1.37 13.54 -15.74
N ARG A 24 2.35 12.67 -16.00
CA ARG A 24 3.45 12.38 -15.07
C ARG A 24 4.33 13.61 -14.81
N ILE A 25 4.68 14.36 -15.86
CA ILE A 25 5.42 15.63 -15.74
C ILE A 25 4.65 16.63 -14.87
N LYS A 26 3.34 16.78 -15.13
CA LYS A 26 2.47 17.64 -14.30
C LYS A 26 2.48 17.22 -12.84
N THR A 27 2.35 15.92 -12.56
CA THR A 27 2.40 15.40 -11.19
C THR A 27 3.73 15.71 -10.52
N MET A 28 4.87 15.42 -11.17
CA MET A 28 6.19 15.70 -10.62
C MET A 28 6.39 17.19 -10.32
N LEU A 29 5.98 18.07 -11.23
CA LEU A 29 6.06 19.51 -11.04
C LEU A 29 5.19 20.03 -9.90
N VAL A 30 4.06 19.38 -9.61
CA VAL A 30 3.23 19.69 -8.45
C VAL A 30 3.89 19.16 -7.17
N SER A 31 4.44 17.94 -7.19
CA SER A 31 5.05 17.31 -6.03
C SER A 31 6.30 18.02 -5.49
N ILE A 32 7.02 18.79 -6.32
CA ILE A 32 8.20 19.55 -5.89
C ILE A 32 7.87 20.90 -5.26
N ARG A 33 6.61 21.34 -5.30
CA ARG A 33 6.20 22.61 -4.70
C ARG A 33 5.85 22.38 -3.24
N ASP A 34 6.38 23.22 -2.38
CA ASP A 34 5.93 23.34 -1.00
C ASP A 34 4.85 24.44 -0.88
N ASP A 35 3.81 24.31 -1.71
CA ASP A 35 2.69 25.25 -1.79
C ASP A 35 1.40 24.63 -1.24
N ASN A 36 1.49 23.78 -0.20
CA ASN A 36 0.31 23.19 0.44
C ASN A 36 -0.70 24.29 0.83
N GLN A 37 -1.92 24.18 0.31
CA GLN A 37 -2.94 25.23 0.41
C GLN A 37 -3.86 25.04 1.62
N LEU A 38 -3.73 23.92 2.35
CA LEU A 38 -4.57 23.62 3.50
C LEU A 38 -3.82 23.74 4.82
N TYR A 39 -2.71 23.02 4.95
CA TYR A 39 -2.02 22.87 6.23
C TYR A 39 -0.51 22.94 6.05
N LYS A 40 0.18 23.64 6.95
CA LYS A 40 1.64 23.62 7.01
C LYS A 40 2.13 22.28 7.55
N LEU A 41 3.38 21.93 7.28
CA LEU A 41 3.99 20.69 7.74
C LEU A 41 3.90 20.52 9.27
N ASP A 42 4.21 21.57 10.03
CA ASP A 42 4.15 21.54 11.50
C ASP A 42 2.76 21.14 12.02
N TYR A 43 1.70 21.69 11.41
CA TYR A 43 0.33 21.31 11.74
C TYR A 43 0.06 19.83 11.47
N ILE A 44 0.56 19.29 10.34
CA ILE A 44 0.38 17.88 10.00
C ILE A 44 1.13 16.98 10.98
N ILE A 45 2.33 17.36 11.40
CA ILE A 45 3.12 16.66 12.42
C ILE A 45 2.35 16.63 13.74
N ASP A 46 1.87 17.78 14.22
CA ASP A 46 1.10 17.88 15.46
C ASP A 46 -0.19 17.08 15.41
N TRP A 47 -0.95 17.20 14.32
CA TRP A 47 -2.17 16.42 14.09
C TRP A 47 -1.90 14.92 14.15
N PHE A 48 -0.84 14.46 13.49
CA PHE A 48 -0.51 13.05 13.41
C PHE A 48 -0.01 12.49 14.75
N ASN A 49 0.82 13.25 15.48
CA ASN A 49 1.26 12.88 16.82
C ASN A 49 0.09 12.78 17.79
N LYS A 50 -0.84 13.75 17.75
CA LYS A 50 -2.08 13.69 18.53
C LYS A 50 -2.91 12.44 18.20
N LYS A 51 -2.98 12.04 16.92
CA LYS A 51 -3.66 10.79 16.53
C LYS A 51 -2.98 9.54 17.08
N ARG A 52 -1.65 9.52 17.17
CA ARG A 52 -0.90 8.43 17.80
C ARG A 52 -1.16 8.36 19.30
N GLU A 53 -1.12 9.48 20.00
CA GLU A 53 -1.39 9.57 21.44
C GLU A 53 -2.80 9.11 21.78
N GLN A 54 -3.77 9.41 20.93
CA GLN A 54 -5.17 9.01 21.09
C GLN A 54 -5.44 7.54 20.73
N SER A 55 -4.45 6.80 20.23
CA SER A 55 -4.64 5.40 19.85
C SER A 55 -4.64 4.47 21.05
N ASP A 56 -5.77 3.81 21.24
CA ASP A 56 -6.02 2.77 22.24
C ASP A 56 -5.46 1.39 21.87
N MET A 57 -4.90 1.22 20.67
CA MET A 57 -4.33 -0.06 20.23
C MET A 57 -3.17 -0.49 21.15
N THR A 58 -3.26 -1.71 21.65
CA THR A 58 -2.19 -2.44 22.34
C THR A 58 -1.68 -3.55 21.45
N VAL A 59 -0.38 -3.80 21.51
CA VAL A 59 0.28 -4.86 20.73
C VAL A 59 1.20 -5.60 21.68
N GLU A 60 1.04 -6.90 21.74
CA GLU A 60 1.81 -7.81 22.58
C GLU A 60 2.36 -8.93 21.71
N GLU A 61 3.60 -9.35 21.97
CA GLU A 61 4.18 -10.52 21.34
C GLU A 61 3.68 -11.77 22.07
N ILE A 62 3.20 -12.75 21.30
CA ILE A 62 2.69 -14.03 21.82
C ILE A 62 3.32 -15.18 21.03
N ASP A 63 3.32 -16.38 21.60
CA ASP A 63 3.80 -17.57 20.89
C ASP A 63 2.92 -17.83 19.66
N VAL A 64 3.51 -18.34 18.59
CA VAL A 64 2.79 -18.73 17.38
C VAL A 64 1.72 -19.79 17.66
N ASN A 65 1.91 -20.61 18.69
CA ASN A 65 0.95 -21.63 19.12
C ASN A 65 -0.21 -21.06 19.95
N ASP A 66 -0.09 -19.81 20.40
CA ASP A 66 -1.14 -19.10 21.17
C ASP A 66 -2.03 -18.24 20.25
N LEU A 67 -1.79 -18.23 18.94
CA LEU A 67 -2.59 -17.47 17.98
C LEU A 67 -4.04 -17.99 17.89
N ASP A 68 -5.00 -17.16 18.29
CA ASP A 68 -6.43 -17.50 18.14
C ASP A 68 -6.80 -17.72 16.66
N LYS A 69 -7.49 -18.83 16.37
CA LYS A 69 -7.97 -19.24 15.03
C LYS A 69 -6.88 -19.47 13.96
N TRP A 70 -5.61 -19.45 14.33
CA TRP A 70 -4.52 -19.87 13.45
C TRP A 70 -4.06 -21.26 13.84
N ASN A 71 -3.77 -22.08 12.84
CA ASN A 71 -3.37 -23.47 13.07
C ASN A 71 -2.08 -23.77 12.32
N VAL A 72 -1.23 -24.55 12.99
CA VAL A 72 -0.07 -25.21 12.39
C VAL A 72 -0.51 -26.58 11.88
N ASP A 73 -0.46 -26.79 10.57
CA ASP A 73 -0.76 -28.08 9.96
C ASP A 73 0.31 -29.11 10.34
N LYS A 74 -0.08 -30.19 11.01
CA LYS A 74 0.86 -31.19 11.57
C LYS A 74 1.69 -31.93 10.51
N LYS A 75 1.23 -31.97 9.26
CA LYS A 75 1.90 -32.72 8.18
C LYS A 75 2.89 -31.84 7.41
N THR A 76 2.52 -30.59 7.19
CA THR A 76 3.24 -29.64 6.33
C THR A 76 4.03 -28.60 7.12
N GLY A 77 3.62 -28.32 8.36
CA GLY A 77 4.15 -27.22 9.17
C GLY A 77 3.61 -25.84 8.77
N ASN A 78 2.68 -25.76 7.82
CA ASN A 78 2.13 -24.49 7.35
C ASN A 78 1.23 -23.86 8.42
N ILE A 79 1.24 -22.53 8.48
CA ILE A 79 0.45 -21.75 9.45
C ILE A 79 -0.65 -21.00 8.70
N SER A 80 -1.92 -21.29 8.99
CA SER A 80 -3.07 -20.67 8.30
C SER A 80 -4.22 -20.36 9.25
N HIS A 81 -4.98 -19.30 8.94
CA HIS A 81 -6.21 -18.98 9.65
C HIS A 81 -7.34 -19.98 9.30
N ASP A 82 -8.23 -20.26 10.24
CA ASP A 82 -9.38 -21.17 10.08
C ASP A 82 -10.26 -20.80 8.87
N SER A 83 -10.47 -19.50 8.67
CA SER A 83 -11.30 -19.00 7.57
C SER A 83 -10.64 -19.09 6.19
N LYS A 84 -9.36 -19.49 6.12
CA LYS A 84 -8.51 -19.43 4.91
C LYS A 84 -8.38 -18.03 4.28
N GLY A 85 -8.66 -16.99 5.07
CA GLY A 85 -8.43 -15.59 4.71
C GLY A 85 -7.02 -15.12 5.11
N PHE A 86 -6.77 -13.81 4.96
CA PHE A 86 -5.49 -13.16 5.26
C PHE A 86 -4.32 -13.69 4.43
N PHE A 87 -3.47 -14.52 5.01
CA PHE A 87 -2.26 -15.09 4.42
C PHE A 87 -1.94 -16.45 5.06
N GLU A 88 -0.95 -17.13 4.51
CA GLU A 88 -0.40 -18.37 5.06
C GLU A 88 1.13 -18.23 5.22
N ILE A 89 1.71 -18.84 6.25
CA ILE A 89 3.16 -19.04 6.33
C ILE A 89 3.47 -20.44 5.82
N ILE A 90 4.30 -20.54 4.77
CA ILE A 90 4.72 -21.82 4.18
C ILE A 90 6.23 -21.92 4.12
N GLY A 91 6.74 -23.15 4.15
CA GLY A 91 8.14 -23.42 3.83
C GLY A 91 8.36 -23.51 2.32
N ILE A 92 9.43 -22.88 1.82
CA ILE A 92 9.92 -23.08 0.45
C ILE A 92 11.35 -23.58 0.45
N LYS A 93 11.75 -24.25 -0.63
CA LYS A 93 13.14 -24.60 -0.94
C LYS A 93 13.53 -23.95 -2.26
N VAL A 94 14.50 -23.05 -2.21
CA VAL A 94 15.06 -22.39 -3.39
C VAL A 94 16.28 -23.18 -3.84
N THR A 95 16.39 -23.46 -5.14
CA THR A 95 17.52 -24.20 -5.74
C THR A 95 17.97 -23.50 -7.03
N ASN A 96 19.09 -23.96 -7.61
CA ASN A 96 19.60 -23.48 -8.90
C ASN A 96 19.87 -21.97 -8.97
N THR A 97 20.32 -21.37 -7.86
CA THR A 97 20.70 -19.96 -7.81
C THR A 97 22.18 -19.82 -8.11
N PHE A 98 22.55 -19.92 -9.38
CA PHE A 98 23.95 -19.91 -9.84
C PHE A 98 24.68 -18.59 -9.54
N ASP A 99 23.94 -17.49 -9.47
CA ASP A 99 24.47 -16.15 -9.17
C ASP A 99 24.56 -15.86 -7.66
N ARG A 100 24.29 -16.85 -6.80
CA ARG A 100 24.35 -16.73 -5.33
C ARG A 100 25.39 -17.70 -4.77
N GLU A 101 25.98 -17.35 -3.63
CA GLU A 101 27.04 -18.13 -2.95
C GLU A 101 26.65 -19.59 -2.65
N VAL A 102 25.37 -19.83 -2.38
CA VAL A 102 24.79 -21.17 -2.12
C VAL A 102 24.64 -22.03 -3.37
N GLY A 103 24.77 -21.45 -4.57
CA GLY A 103 24.82 -22.12 -5.86
C GLY A 103 23.69 -23.14 -6.07
N LYS A 104 24.07 -24.36 -6.46
CA LYS A 104 23.14 -25.48 -6.67
C LYS A 104 22.52 -26.02 -5.37
N LYS A 105 23.19 -25.87 -4.22
CA LYS A 105 22.71 -26.45 -2.95
C LYS A 105 21.45 -25.74 -2.45
N GLY A 106 21.34 -24.44 -2.72
CA GLY A 106 20.15 -23.67 -2.37
C GLY A 106 19.94 -23.52 -0.87
N TRP A 107 18.74 -23.09 -0.46
CA TRP A 107 18.35 -22.93 0.94
C TRP A 107 16.85 -23.18 1.13
N ALA A 108 16.43 -23.30 2.38
CA ALA A 108 15.02 -23.34 2.76
C ALA A 108 14.69 -22.16 3.67
N GLN A 109 13.48 -21.62 3.54
CA GLN A 109 13.00 -20.52 4.38
C GLN A 109 11.47 -20.53 4.48
N PRO A 110 10.89 -19.94 5.53
CA PRO A 110 9.49 -19.56 5.51
C PRO A 110 9.26 -18.37 4.56
N ILE A 111 8.07 -18.31 3.98
CA ILE A 111 7.54 -17.13 3.28
C ILE A 111 6.07 -16.92 3.63
N ILE A 112 5.61 -15.68 3.46
CA ILE A 112 4.18 -15.35 3.44
C ILE A 112 3.65 -15.70 2.05
N ALA A 113 2.61 -16.51 1.99
CA ALA A 113 1.97 -16.98 0.76
C ALA A 113 0.44 -16.78 0.81
N LYS A 114 -0.21 -17.07 -0.32
CA LYS A 114 -1.67 -17.02 -0.51
C LYS A 114 -2.32 -15.70 -0.09
N ASN A 115 -1.59 -14.60 -0.22
CA ASN A 115 -2.17 -13.27 -0.12
C ASN A 115 -2.95 -13.01 -1.42
N PRO A 116 -4.29 -12.85 -1.39
CA PRO A 116 -5.11 -12.63 -2.58
C PRO A 116 -4.90 -11.26 -3.22
N GLY A 117 -3.95 -10.47 -2.71
CA GLY A 117 -3.74 -9.09 -3.10
C GLY A 117 -4.80 -8.17 -2.50
N GLY A 118 -4.74 -6.91 -2.93
CA GLY A 118 -5.64 -5.87 -2.46
C GLY A 118 -5.50 -4.61 -3.27
N ILE A 119 -6.28 -3.60 -2.87
CA ILE A 119 -6.22 -2.26 -3.42
C ILE A 119 -5.47 -1.35 -2.44
N LEU A 120 -4.44 -0.70 -2.96
CA LEU A 120 -3.80 0.46 -2.37
C LEU A 120 -4.17 1.67 -3.23
N GLY A 121 -5.01 2.54 -2.67
CA GLY A 121 -5.68 3.59 -3.43
C GLY A 121 -5.52 4.97 -2.79
N LEU A 122 -5.13 5.95 -3.60
CA LEU A 122 -5.12 7.36 -3.21
C LEU A 122 -6.20 8.12 -3.97
N LEU A 123 -7.12 8.73 -3.24
CA LEU A 123 -7.98 9.76 -3.77
C LEU A 123 -7.23 11.07 -3.84
N THR A 124 -7.45 11.80 -4.92
CA THR A 124 -6.81 13.09 -5.10
C THR A 124 -7.83 14.13 -5.53
N LYS A 125 -7.64 15.38 -5.10
CA LYS A 125 -8.51 16.51 -5.42
C LYS A 125 -7.67 17.76 -5.59
N LYS A 126 -8.02 18.60 -6.56
CA LYS A 126 -7.45 19.95 -6.67
C LYS A 126 -8.11 20.89 -5.67
N ILE A 127 -7.31 21.58 -4.88
CA ILE A 127 -7.72 22.58 -3.90
C ILE A 127 -6.87 23.83 -4.18
N ASN A 128 -7.51 24.94 -4.52
CA ASN A 128 -6.86 26.19 -4.93
C ASN A 128 -5.81 25.98 -6.05
N GLY A 129 -6.12 25.11 -7.01
CA GLY A 129 -5.25 24.78 -8.14
C GLY A 129 -4.14 23.75 -7.85
N VAL A 130 -3.89 23.42 -6.57
CA VAL A 130 -2.86 22.46 -6.15
C VAL A 130 -3.47 21.07 -5.92
N GLN A 131 -2.82 20.03 -6.44
CA GLN A 131 -3.26 18.64 -6.26
C GLN A 131 -2.97 18.18 -4.82
N HIS A 132 -4.00 17.72 -4.10
CA HIS A 132 -3.86 17.13 -2.77
C HIS A 132 -4.23 15.65 -2.82
N CYS A 133 -3.51 14.84 -2.05
CA CYS A 133 -3.79 13.43 -1.83
C CYS A 133 -4.45 13.26 -0.46
N LEU A 134 -5.54 12.50 -0.39
CA LEU A 134 -6.15 12.13 0.87
C LEU A 134 -5.40 10.94 1.46
N VAL A 135 -4.81 11.11 2.64
CA VAL A 135 -4.14 10.02 3.37
C VAL A 135 -4.93 9.69 4.64
N GLN A 136 -4.69 8.51 5.19
CA GLN A 136 -5.28 8.08 6.45
C GLN A 136 -4.19 7.87 7.51
N ALA A 137 -4.39 8.37 8.73
CA ALA A 137 -3.61 7.90 9.88
C ALA A 137 -4.18 6.54 10.30
N LYS A 138 -3.50 5.46 9.90
CA LYS A 138 -4.00 4.09 10.03
C LYS A 138 -3.21 3.33 11.10
N ALA A 139 -3.94 2.73 12.03
CA ALA A 139 -3.39 1.82 13.01
C ALA A 139 -3.17 0.44 12.38
N GLU A 140 -1.95 -0.09 12.49
CA GLU A 140 -1.63 -1.47 12.13
C GLU A 140 -0.69 -2.05 13.19
N PRO A 141 -0.87 -3.29 13.64
CA PRO A 141 -0.16 -3.82 14.81
C PRO A 141 1.36 -3.88 14.62
N GLY A 142 1.85 -3.98 13.37
CA GLY A 142 3.28 -3.96 13.06
C GLY A 142 3.90 -2.57 12.97
N ASN A 143 3.12 -1.48 13.11
CA ASN A 143 3.63 -0.13 12.98
C ASN A 143 4.38 0.34 14.23
N ILE A 144 5.61 0.82 14.03
CA ILE A 144 6.31 1.62 15.04
C ILE A 144 5.47 2.86 15.35
N GLY A 145 5.14 3.05 16.62
CA GLY A 145 4.29 4.17 17.07
C GLY A 145 2.81 4.01 16.75
N LYS A 146 2.33 2.76 16.55
CA LYS A 146 0.92 2.35 16.35
C LYS A 146 0.29 2.79 15.02
N LEU A 147 0.41 4.07 14.67
CA LEU A 147 -0.16 4.64 13.45
C LEU A 147 0.94 5.05 12.47
N GLN A 148 0.65 4.87 11.18
CA GLN A 148 1.39 5.43 10.05
C GLN A 148 0.43 6.13 9.08
N LEU A 149 0.96 6.95 8.17
CA LEU A 149 0.17 7.51 7.07
C LEU A 149 0.05 6.45 5.98
N SER A 150 -1.17 6.01 5.71
CA SER A 150 -1.50 5.07 4.66
C SER A 150 -2.22 5.77 3.50
N PRO A 151 -2.36 5.10 2.35
CA PRO A 151 -3.27 5.52 1.29
C PRO A 151 -4.71 5.73 1.80
N THR A 152 -5.53 6.42 1.01
CA THR A 152 -6.96 6.63 1.31
C THR A 152 -7.69 5.31 1.54
N LEU A 153 -7.39 4.31 0.70
CA LEU A 153 -7.88 2.96 0.82
C LEU A 153 -6.69 2.01 0.86
N GLN A 154 -6.64 1.20 1.91
CA GLN A 154 -5.75 0.04 2.02
C GLN A 154 -6.59 -1.15 2.45
N ALA A 155 -6.92 -2.02 1.49
CA ALA A 155 -7.82 -3.14 1.72
C ALA A 155 -7.44 -4.37 0.90
N THR A 156 -7.37 -5.53 1.54
CA THR A 156 -7.25 -6.83 0.84
C THR A 156 -8.56 -7.19 0.15
N THR A 157 -8.48 -8.05 -0.88
CA THR A 157 -9.66 -8.56 -1.59
C THR A 157 -10.67 -9.20 -0.63
N SER A 158 -10.20 -9.95 0.38
CA SER A 158 -11.06 -10.57 1.40
C SER A 158 -11.84 -9.55 2.24
N ASN A 159 -11.23 -8.40 2.55
CA ASN A 159 -11.86 -7.32 3.31
C ASN A 159 -12.85 -6.54 2.43
N LEU A 160 -12.56 -6.34 1.15
CA LEU A 160 -13.46 -5.67 0.20
C LEU A 160 -14.76 -6.48 -0.02
N LEU A 161 -14.64 -7.81 -0.10
CA LEU A 161 -15.77 -8.73 -0.25
C LEU A 161 -16.56 -8.97 1.05
N LYS A 162 -16.20 -8.32 2.17
CA LYS A 162 -16.78 -8.53 3.50
C LYS A 162 -16.79 -9.99 3.95
N ALA A 163 -15.78 -10.78 3.57
CA ALA A 163 -15.71 -12.21 3.90
C ALA A 163 -15.71 -12.50 5.42
N HIS A 164 -15.46 -11.47 6.24
CA HIS A 164 -15.43 -11.53 7.70
C HIS A 164 -16.58 -10.75 8.38
N GLY A 165 -17.61 -10.30 7.63
CA GLY A 165 -18.76 -9.58 8.19
C GLY A 165 -18.48 -8.15 8.66
N GLY A 166 -17.28 -7.63 8.41
CA GLY A 166 -16.87 -6.28 8.81
C GLY A 166 -17.53 -5.15 8.01
N ILE A 167 -17.38 -3.93 8.53
CA ILE A 167 -17.80 -2.70 7.85
C ILE A 167 -16.89 -2.50 6.64
N ARG A 168 -17.50 -2.06 5.54
CA ARG A 168 -16.76 -1.72 4.33
C ARG A 168 -15.77 -0.59 4.60
N PRO A 169 -14.51 -0.65 4.12
CA PRO A 169 -13.57 0.44 4.31
C PRO A 169 -14.11 1.78 3.79
N LEU A 170 -13.84 2.87 4.51
CA LEU A 170 -14.19 4.21 4.06
C LEU A 170 -13.60 4.49 2.68
N PHE A 171 -14.36 5.19 1.83
CA PHE A 171 -13.99 5.56 0.47
C PHE A 171 -13.81 4.40 -0.52
N SER A 172 -14.05 3.15 -0.10
CA SER A 172 -13.95 1.98 -0.98
C SER A 172 -14.82 2.09 -2.24
N GLU A 173 -15.94 2.80 -2.16
CA GLU A 173 -16.85 3.04 -3.28
C GLU A 173 -16.24 3.85 -4.44
N TYR A 174 -15.13 4.56 -4.22
CA TYR A 174 -14.40 5.25 -5.28
C TYR A 174 -13.42 4.35 -6.02
N PHE A 175 -13.19 3.14 -5.51
CA PHE A 175 -12.31 2.13 -6.08
C PHE A 175 -13.08 0.94 -6.66
N ASP A 176 -14.42 1.00 -6.64
CA ASP A 176 -15.28 0.10 -7.39
C ASP A 176 -15.68 0.71 -8.73
N GLU A 177 -15.79 -0.13 -9.75
CA GLU A 177 -16.65 0.20 -10.89
C GLU A 177 -18.12 0.11 -10.44
N PRO A 178 -19.01 1.07 -10.79
CA PRO A 178 -18.91 2.06 -11.86
C PRO A 178 -18.90 3.53 -11.37
N LYS A 179 -18.40 3.85 -10.17
CA LYS A 179 -18.59 5.18 -9.56
C LYS A 179 -17.76 6.34 -10.14
N ASN A 180 -17.22 6.19 -11.35
CA ASN A 180 -16.67 7.29 -12.18
C ASN A 180 -15.52 8.10 -11.55
N ALA A 181 -14.75 7.56 -10.60
CA ALA A 181 -13.49 8.19 -10.23
C ALA A 181 -12.54 8.11 -11.45
N LYS A 182 -12.02 9.26 -11.90
CA LYS A 182 -11.03 9.28 -12.99
C LYS A 182 -9.75 8.59 -12.51
N ILE A 183 -9.46 7.43 -13.08
CA ILE A 183 -8.20 6.72 -12.82
C ILE A 183 -7.06 7.53 -13.42
N ILE A 184 -6.16 8.01 -12.57
CA ILE A 184 -4.93 8.71 -12.98
C ILE A 184 -3.82 7.70 -13.26
N TYR A 185 -3.75 6.64 -12.46
CA TYR A 185 -2.78 5.56 -12.56
C TYR A 185 -3.34 4.30 -11.89
N ALA A 186 -3.17 3.15 -12.54
CA ALA A 186 -3.48 1.83 -11.97
C ALA A 186 -2.50 0.80 -12.53
N LYS A 187 -1.92 -0.03 -11.66
CA LYS A 187 -1.03 -1.13 -12.05
C LYS A 187 -0.98 -2.17 -10.95
N TRP A 188 -0.95 -3.44 -11.33
CA TRP A 188 -0.62 -4.54 -10.43
C TRP A 188 0.88 -4.54 -10.13
N GLN A 189 1.22 -4.59 -8.84
CA GLN A 189 2.59 -4.62 -8.34
C GLN A 189 2.69 -5.75 -7.30
N SER A 190 3.80 -6.48 -7.34
CA SER A 190 4.15 -7.58 -6.43
C SER A 190 5.43 -7.27 -5.69
#